data_AF-A0A8J7XJC4-F1
#
_entry.id   AF-A0A8J7XJC4-F1
#
_cell.length_a   1.000
_cell.length_b   1.000
_cell.length_c   1.000
_cell.angle_alpha   90.00
_cell.angle_beta   90.00
_cell.angle_gamma   90.00
#
_symmetry.space_group_name_H-M   'P 1'
#
loop_
_entity.id
_entity.type
_entity.pdbx_description
1 polymer ?
#
loop_
_entity_poly.entity_id
_entity_poly.type
_entity_poly.pdbx_seq_one_letter_code
_entity_poly.pdbx_strand_id
1 'polypeptide(L)'
;MFDFVAGLAVGLVLDVMWSRTPGTSEDGTLNARWDRLHVLEHYHFGIVCMMVWLLEHHDWLLGLAAALFIAEWTGDRSHPFGVGKSHFVSSTIVGLILTVALVLLYL
;
A
#
# COMPACT_ATOMS: atom_id res chain seq x y z
N MET A 1 7.14 -21.16 0.40
CA MET A 1 7.58 -20.63 1.73
C MET A 1 8.76 -19.68 1.61
N PHE A 2 9.89 -20.06 1.00
CA PHE A 2 11.03 -19.13 0.80
C PHE A 2 10.62 -17.90 0.00
N ASP A 3 9.91 -18.08 -1.12
CA ASP A 3 9.46 -16.96 -1.99
C ASP A 3 8.54 -15.98 -1.27
N PHE A 4 7.61 -16.49 -0.45
CA PHE A 4 6.77 -15.67 0.42
C PHE A 4 7.61 -14.82 1.39
N VAL A 5 8.58 -15.43 2.08
CA VAL A 5 9.47 -14.71 3.01
C VAL A 5 10.31 -13.67 2.28
N ALA A 6 10.80 -13.97 1.07
CA ALA A 6 11.51 -13.03 0.25
C ALA A 6 10.63 -11.83 -0.14
N GLY A 7 9.39 -12.08 -0.56
CA GLY A 7 8.40 -11.04 -0.84
C GLY A 7 8.12 -10.15 0.37
N LEU A 8 7.98 -10.77 1.55
CA LEU A 8 7.77 -10.06 2.80
C LEU A 8 8.97 -9.16 3.15
N ALA A 9 10.19 -9.67 3.00
CA ALA A 9 11.41 -8.88 3.22
C ALA A 9 11.51 -7.69 2.24
N VAL A 10 11.18 -7.91 0.96
CA VAL A 10 11.14 -6.84 -0.06
C VAL A 10 10.12 -5.77 0.32
N GLY A 11 8.92 -6.17 0.76
CA GLY A 11 7.89 -5.22 1.18
C GLY A 11 8.31 -4.34 2.35
N LEU A 12 9.00 -4.91 3.36
CA LEU A 12 9.55 -4.14 4.47
C LEU A 12 10.64 -3.16 4.02
N VAL A 13 11.49 -3.56 3.07
CA VAL A 13 12.50 -2.65 2.50
C VAL A 13 11.82 -1.49 1.75
N LEU A 14 10.76 -1.78 0.99
CA LEU A 14 10.00 -0.75 0.27
C LEU A 14 9.34 0.24 1.22
N ASP A 15 8.75 -0.22 2.33
CA ASP A 15 8.21 0.65 3.39
C ASP A 15 9.28 1.59 3.99
N VAL A 16 10.47 1.06 4.30
CA VAL A 16 11.60 1.88 4.77
C VAL A 16 12.04 2.90 3.72
N MET A 17 12.04 2.55 2.43
CA MET A 17 12.36 3.49 1.36
C MET A 17 11.27 4.56 1.22
N TRP A 18 10.00 4.18 1.34
CA TRP A 18 8.85 5.07 1.24
C TRP A 18 8.86 6.13 2.34
N SER A 19 9.07 5.72 3.59
CA SER A 19 9.19 6.62 4.75
C SER A 19 10.36 7.61 4.66
N ARG A 20 11.37 7.31 3.83
CA ARG A 20 12.53 8.18 3.60
C ARG A 20 12.44 9.05 2.35
N THR A 21 11.36 8.92 1.57
CA THR A 21 11.20 9.68 0.33
C THR A 21 10.82 11.14 0.64
N PRO A 22 11.60 12.15 0.19
CA PRO A 22 11.32 13.55 0.47
C PRO A 22 9.95 13.95 -0.07
N GLY A 23 9.05 14.36 0.83
CA GLY A 23 7.66 14.65 0.50
C GLY A 23 6.62 13.76 1.14
N THR A 24 7.01 12.85 2.02
CA THR A 24 6.11 12.21 3.00
C THR A 24 6.13 12.90 4.37
N SER A 25 6.98 13.92 4.54
CA SER A 25 7.08 14.76 5.74
C SER A 25 5.98 15.83 5.78
N GLU A 26 5.31 15.96 6.94
CA GLU A 26 4.17 16.83 7.27
C GLU A 26 4.32 18.34 6.95
N ASP A 27 5.50 18.80 6.52
CA ASP A 27 5.86 20.22 6.44
C ASP A 27 5.28 20.99 5.24
N GLY A 28 4.22 20.47 4.61
CA GLY A 28 3.28 21.25 3.80
C GLY A 28 3.84 21.97 2.56
N THR A 29 5.06 21.67 2.12
CA THR A 29 5.68 22.27 0.94
C THR A 29 6.01 21.20 -0.10
N LEU A 30 4.96 20.64 -0.69
CA LEU A 30 5.08 19.58 -1.69
C LEU A 30 4.74 20.05 -3.10
N ASN A 31 5.61 19.64 -4.03
CA ASN A 31 5.37 19.68 -5.47
C ASN A 31 4.02 19.00 -5.78
N ALA A 32 3.10 19.68 -6.46
CA ALA A 32 1.75 19.21 -6.81
C ALA A 32 1.68 17.85 -7.56
N ARG A 33 2.81 17.33 -8.07
CA ARG A 33 2.92 15.98 -8.63
C ARG A 33 2.97 14.89 -7.55
N TRP A 34 3.59 15.16 -6.41
CA TRP A 34 3.67 14.23 -5.28
C TRP A 34 2.35 14.16 -4.51
N ASP A 35 1.60 15.27 -4.42
CA ASP A 35 0.25 15.29 -3.82
C ASP A 35 -0.74 14.32 -4.48
N ARG A 36 -0.61 14.07 -5.79
CA ARG A 36 -1.48 13.08 -6.46
C ARG A 36 -1.10 11.65 -6.14
N LEU A 37 0.18 11.39 -5.86
CA LEU A 37 0.68 10.08 -5.47
C LEU A 37 0.38 9.77 -4.00
N HIS A 38 0.16 10.80 -3.16
CA HIS A 38 -0.31 10.63 -1.78
C HIS A 38 -1.68 9.98 -1.64
N VAL A 39 -2.48 9.95 -2.71
CA VAL A 39 -3.74 9.19 -2.71
C VAL A 39 -3.48 7.68 -2.70
N LEU A 40 -2.33 7.23 -3.19
CA LEU A 40 -1.95 5.81 -3.26
C LEU A 40 -1.10 5.43 -2.04
N GLU A 41 -1.78 4.92 -1.01
CA GLU A 41 -1.19 4.32 0.20
C GLU A 41 -0.77 2.85 0.03
N HIS A 42 -0.03 2.30 1.00
CA HIS A 42 0.57 0.95 0.90
C HIS A 42 -0.48 -0.14 0.71
N TYR A 43 -1.64 -0.01 1.33
CA TYR A 43 -2.70 -1.01 1.21
C TYR A 43 -3.25 -1.13 -0.22
N HIS A 44 -3.23 -0.05 -1.03
CA HIS A 44 -3.62 -0.14 -2.44
C HIS A 44 -2.68 -1.05 -3.22
N PHE A 45 -1.36 -0.86 -3.02
CA PHE A 45 -0.35 -1.72 -3.63
C PHE A 45 -0.46 -3.16 -3.10
N GLY A 46 -0.81 -3.34 -1.83
CA GLY A 46 -1.13 -4.64 -1.25
C GLY A 46 -2.28 -5.34 -1.98
N ILE A 47 -3.39 -4.63 -2.21
CA ILE A 47 -4.55 -5.17 -2.96
C ILE A 47 -4.15 -5.53 -4.39
N VAL A 48 -3.40 -4.67 -5.09
CA VAL A 48 -2.92 -4.97 -6.46
C VAL A 48 -2.02 -6.20 -6.47
N CYS A 49 -1.10 -6.34 -5.50
CA CYS A 49 -0.26 -7.53 -5.38
C CYS A 49 -1.10 -8.80 -5.17
N MET A 50 -2.17 -8.74 -4.36
CA MET A 50 -3.11 -9.86 -4.21
C MET A 50 -3.84 -10.20 -5.51
N MET A 51 -4.29 -9.19 -6.28
CA MET A 51 -4.95 -9.44 -7.57
C MET A 51 -4.00 -10.15 -8.55
N VAL A 52 -2.76 -9.67 -8.68
CA VAL A 52 -1.77 -10.30 -9.57
C VAL A 52 -1.42 -11.70 -9.06
N TRP A 53 -1.35 -11.91 -7.74
CA TRP A 53 -1.18 -13.25 -7.18
C TRP A 53 -2.35 -14.19 -7.49
N LEU A 54 -3.59 -13.72 -7.51
CA LEU A 54 -4.75 -14.54 -7.92
C LEU A 54 -4.67 -14.97 -9.39
N LEU A 55 -4.03 -14.18 -10.24
CA LEU A 55 -3.86 -14.47 -11.67
C LEU A 55 -2.66 -15.36 -11.97
N GLU A 56 -1.52 -15.11 -11.34
CA GLU A 56 -0.22 -15.69 -11.70
C GLU A 56 0.36 -16.64 -10.62
N HIS A 57 -0.24 -16.67 -9.43
CA HIS A 57 0.14 -17.54 -8.29
C HIS A 57 1.60 -17.47 -7.85
N HIS A 58 2.24 -16.30 -7.97
CA HIS A 58 3.61 -16.10 -7.46
C HIS A 58 3.61 -15.79 -5.96
N ASP A 59 4.02 -16.75 -5.12
CA ASP A 59 4.04 -16.63 -3.64
C ASP A 59 4.74 -15.38 -3.09
N TRP A 60 5.74 -14.84 -3.78
CA TRP A 60 6.43 -13.62 -3.37
C TRP A 60 5.51 -12.38 -3.43
N LEU A 61 4.54 -12.33 -4.34
CA LEU A 61 3.53 -11.26 -4.39
C LEU A 61 2.61 -11.31 -3.18
N LEU A 62 2.26 -12.50 -2.70
CA LEU A 62 1.46 -12.66 -1.49
C LEU A 62 2.24 -12.21 -0.25
N GLY A 63 3.53 -12.53 -0.19
CA GLY A 63 4.44 -12.04 0.86
C GLY A 63 4.58 -10.53 0.86
N LEU A 64 4.76 -9.94 -0.33
CA LEU A 64 4.82 -8.49 -0.53
C LEU A 64 3.51 -7.80 -0.12
N ALA A 65 2.36 -8.35 -0.53
CA ALA A 65 1.05 -7.84 -0.15
C ALA A 65 0.88 -7.82 1.38
N ALA A 66 1.23 -8.93 2.05
CA ALA A 66 1.18 -9.03 3.50
C ALA A 66 2.06 -7.98 4.19
N ALA A 67 3.30 -7.78 3.72
CA ALA A 67 4.18 -6.75 4.25
C ALA A 67 3.60 -5.34 4.11
N LEU A 68 3.01 -5.02 2.95
CA LEU A 68 2.41 -3.71 2.71
C LEU A 68 1.18 -3.44 3.59
N PHE A 69 0.34 -4.45 3.83
CA PHE A 69 -0.78 -4.30 4.77
C PHE A 69 -0.31 -4.14 6.21
N ILE A 70 0.73 -4.88 6.62
CA ILE A 70 1.33 -4.73 7.96
C ILE A 70 1.94 -3.34 8.10
N ALA A 71 2.67 -2.87 7.10
CA ALA A 71 3.26 -1.54 7.08
C ALA A 71 2.19 -0.46 7.23
N GLU A 72 1.10 -0.52 6.47
CA GLU A 72 -0.02 0.42 6.60
C GLU A 72 -0.65 0.38 8.00
N TRP A 73 -0.85 -0.82 8.56
CA TRP A 73 -1.43 -0.99 9.89
C TRP A 73 -0.52 -0.48 11.02
N THR A 74 0.79 -0.57 10.84
CA THR A 74 1.78 -0.32 11.91
C THR A 74 2.57 0.98 11.79
N GLY A 75 2.59 1.59 10.61
CA GLY A 75 3.44 2.74 10.26
C GLY A 75 3.06 4.01 11.00
N ASP A 76 1.96 4.65 10.61
CA ASP A 76 1.49 5.89 11.24
C ASP A 76 0.46 5.58 12.32
N ARG A 77 0.92 5.32 13.55
CA ARG A 77 0.03 5.00 14.68
C ARG A 77 -1.00 6.10 14.98
N SER A 78 -0.72 7.34 14.57
CA SER A 78 -1.66 8.45 14.73
C SER A 78 -2.74 8.47 13.64
N HIS A 79 -2.47 7.91 12.45
CA HIS A 79 -3.36 7.97 11.29
C HIS A 79 -3.26 6.69 10.42
N PRO A 80 -3.61 5.50 10.94
CA PRO A 80 -3.61 4.28 10.12
C PRO A 80 -4.57 4.46 8.93
N PHE A 81 -4.17 4.01 7.73
CA PHE A 81 -4.94 4.20 6.49
C PHE A 81 -5.24 5.67 6.16
N GLY A 82 -4.32 6.56 6.53
CA GLY A 82 -4.46 7.99 6.28
C GLY A 82 -5.65 8.65 6.99
N VAL A 83 -6.28 8.00 7.99
CA VAL A 83 -7.43 8.55 8.73
C VAL A 83 -7.05 9.90 9.33
N GLY A 84 -7.72 10.97 8.92
CA GLY A 84 -7.44 12.34 9.38
C GLY A 84 -6.54 13.17 8.45
N LYS A 85 -5.99 12.57 7.39
CA LYS A 85 -5.23 13.30 6.34
C LYS A 85 -6.16 13.89 5.29
N SER A 86 -5.71 14.95 4.61
CA SER A 86 -6.47 15.67 3.58
C SER A 86 -6.89 14.77 2.40
N HIS A 87 -6.10 13.73 2.09
CA HIS A 87 -6.34 12.78 1.01
C HIS A 87 -7.13 11.53 1.45
N PHE A 88 -7.56 11.43 2.71
CA PHE A 88 -8.23 10.24 3.25
C PHE A 88 -9.43 9.79 2.42
N VAL A 89 -10.31 10.73 2.05
CA VAL A 89 -11.53 10.42 1.30
C VAL A 89 -11.20 9.89 -0.09
N SER A 90 -10.28 10.54 -0.80
CA SER A 90 -9.86 10.09 -2.13
C SER A 90 -9.15 8.73 -2.07
N SER A 91 -8.29 8.52 -1.08
CA SER A 91 -7.60 7.25 -0.82
C SER A 91 -8.63 6.13 -0.58
N THR A 92 -9.57 6.35 0.34
CA THR A 92 -10.64 5.39 0.66
C THR A 92 -11.46 5.00 -0.57
N ILE A 93 -11.80 5.95 -1.45
CA ILE A 93 -12.54 5.65 -2.69
C ILE A 93 -11.74 4.72 -3.60
N VAL A 94 -10.43 4.97 -3.78
CA VAL A 94 -9.56 4.09 -4.56
C VAL A 94 -9.48 2.71 -3.91
N GLY A 95 -9.29 2.66 -2.59
CA GLY A 95 -9.31 1.43 -1.80
C GLY A 95 -10.57 0.59 -1.98
N LEU A 96 -11.74 1.24 -1.94
CA LEU A 96 -13.03 0.58 -2.17
C LEU A 96 -13.14 0.00 -3.57
N ILE A 97 -12.77 0.77 -4.60
CA ILE A 97 -12.79 0.32 -6.00
C ILE A 97 -11.89 -0.90 -6.17
N LEU A 98 -10.67 -0.85 -5.64
CA LEU A 98 -9.74 -1.98 -5.70
C LEU A 98 -10.27 -3.20 -4.94
N THR A 99 -10.86 -3.00 -3.76
CA THR A 99 -11.41 -4.12 -2.98
C THR A 99 -12.57 -4.80 -3.71
N VAL A 100 -13.48 -4.03 -4.31
CA VAL A 100 -14.57 -4.58 -5.13
C VAL A 100 -14.01 -5.37 -6.31
N ALA A 101 -13.02 -4.83 -7.02
CA ALA A 101 -12.37 -5.54 -8.12
C ALA A 101 -11.68 -6.84 -7.65
N LEU A 102 -11.05 -6.85 -6.47
CA LEU A 102 -10.42 -8.05 -5.90
C LEU A 102 -11.47 -9.11 -5.58
N VAL A 103 -12.59 -8.73 -4.96
CA VAL A 103 -13.69 -9.65 -4.65
C VAL A 103 -14.28 -10.23 -5.93
N LEU A 104 -14.52 -9.41 -6.95
CA LEU A 104 -15.02 -9.87 -8.24
C LEU A 104 -14.03 -10.81 -8.96
N LEU A 105 -12.73 -10.60 -8.79
CA LEU A 105 -11.70 -11.47 -9.36
C LEU A 105 -11.59 -12.81 -8.62
N TYR A 106 -11.91 -12.84 -7.32
CA TYR A 106 -11.83 -14.03 -6.48
C TYR A 106 -13.04 -14.97 -6.64
N LEU A 107 -14.22 -14.42 -6.93
CA LEU A 107 -15.46 -15.17 -7.15
C LEU A 107 -15.48 -15.89 -8.50
#